data_AF-A0A2U3IE88-F1
#
_entry.id   AF-A0A2U3IE88-F1
#
_cell.length_a   1.000
_cell.length_b   1.000
_cell.length_c   1.000
_cell.angle_alpha   90.00
_cell.angle_beta   90.00
_cell.angle_gamma   90.00
#
_symmetry.space_group_name_H-M   'P 1'
#
loop_
_entity.id
_entity.type
_entity.pdbx_description
1 polymer ?
#
loop_
_entity_poly.entity_id
_entity_poly.type
_entity_poly.pdbx_seq_one_letter_code
_entity_poly.pdbx_strand_id
1 'polypeptide(L)'
;MPNSKPSSPRDAKVGEPVDRDAAAAELLARRRARATILAYADAIEVPGRPVGDDADADDCEQFEALSAPLAAHHRLILQRVEATNRTPHGRLMIFTPPGAGKSTFASVVFPSWYLGAAPDRRLILASYGDALASRMGRRTRSIVRQPRWQRLWNTELTADSHAAHAFALTNGSEYLASGMLAGVTGARCHGLIIDDPVRGREQADSEVVRDKVFDAYEDDLKTRLMPGGWIVIISTRWHEDDLAGRILPEGWHGESGRLACRDGNTWEVLCLQARCETDTDPLGRAPGEYLWPEWFGNPPVQ
;
A
#
# COMPACT_ATOMS: atom_id res chain seq x y z
N MET A 1 -35.91 -58.28 -29.74
CA MET A 1 -35.19 -57.01 -29.47
C MET A 1 -35.13 -56.83 -27.96
N PRO A 2 -33.96 -56.84 -27.32
CA PRO A 2 -33.87 -56.77 -25.87
C PRO A 2 -33.84 -55.32 -25.37
N ASN A 3 -34.54 -55.08 -24.25
CA ASN A 3 -34.67 -53.83 -23.51
C ASN A 3 -33.31 -53.24 -23.10
N SER A 4 -33.05 -51.99 -23.45
CA SER A 4 -31.99 -51.16 -22.87
C SER A 4 -32.45 -50.53 -21.56
N LYS A 5 -31.77 -50.85 -20.45
CA LYS A 5 -31.88 -50.10 -19.19
C LYS A 5 -31.03 -48.82 -19.28
N PRO A 6 -31.47 -47.69 -18.68
CA PRO A 6 -30.63 -46.51 -18.57
C PRO A 6 -29.57 -46.70 -17.49
N SER A 7 -28.32 -46.31 -17.79
CA SER A 7 -27.20 -46.30 -16.85
C SER A 7 -27.36 -45.19 -15.80
N SER A 8 -27.07 -45.54 -14.55
CA SER A 8 -27.07 -44.65 -13.38
C SER A 8 -25.87 -43.71 -13.38
N PRO A 9 -26.01 -42.39 -13.10
CA PRO A 9 -24.89 -41.51 -12.83
C PRO A 9 -24.65 -41.43 -11.32
N ARG A 10 -23.77 -42.29 -10.78
CA ARG A 10 -23.25 -42.14 -9.41
C ARG A 10 -21.81 -42.59 -9.32
N ASP A 11 -20.93 -41.78 -9.90
CA ASP A 11 -19.53 -41.71 -9.48
C ASP A 11 -19.23 -40.24 -9.17
N ALA A 12 -19.72 -39.79 -8.02
CA ALA A 12 -19.16 -38.60 -7.40
C ALA A 12 -17.70 -38.96 -7.07
N LYS A 13 -16.74 -38.27 -7.71
CA LYS A 13 -15.33 -38.34 -7.34
C LYS A 13 -15.22 -38.07 -5.84
N VAL A 14 -15.00 -39.13 -5.07
CA VAL A 14 -14.56 -39.05 -3.68
C VAL A 14 -13.23 -38.31 -3.76
N GLY A 15 -13.20 -37.06 -3.28
CA GLY A 15 -11.99 -36.26 -3.24
C GLY A 15 -10.88 -37.04 -2.54
N GLU A 16 -9.67 -36.99 -3.08
CA GLU A 16 -8.50 -37.59 -2.47
C GLU A 16 -8.44 -37.25 -0.97
N PRO A 17 -8.06 -38.20 -0.10
CA PRO A 17 -7.92 -37.92 1.32
C PRO A 17 -6.92 -36.77 1.50
N VAL A 18 -7.41 -35.65 2.02
CA VAL A 18 -6.56 -34.50 2.37
C VAL A 18 -5.54 -35.00 3.39
N ASP A 19 -4.26 -34.96 3.03
CA ASP A 19 -3.17 -35.23 3.94
C ASP A 19 -3.30 -34.31 5.16
N ARG A 20 -3.54 -34.93 6.32
CA ARG A 20 -3.82 -34.22 7.57
C ARG A 20 -2.65 -33.35 7.99
N ASP A 21 -1.42 -33.77 7.69
CA ASP A 21 -0.21 -33.03 8.03
C ASP A 21 -0.05 -31.83 7.11
N ALA A 22 -0.30 -31.99 5.80
CA ALA A 22 -0.34 -30.88 4.86
C ALA A 22 -1.44 -29.86 5.20
N ALA A 23 -2.63 -30.32 5.59
CA ALA A 23 -3.73 -29.44 6.01
C ALA A 23 -3.40 -28.67 7.31
N ALA A 24 -2.77 -29.34 8.28
CA ALA A 24 -2.32 -28.71 9.52
C ALA A 24 -1.23 -27.65 9.26
N ALA A 25 -0.26 -27.96 8.40
CA ALA A 25 0.80 -27.03 7.99
C ALA A 25 0.22 -25.79 7.28
N GLU A 26 -0.72 -25.98 6.34
CA GLU A 26 -1.39 -24.89 5.64
C GLU A 26 -2.22 -24.02 6.61
N LEU A 27 -2.94 -24.63 7.56
CA LEU A 27 -3.67 -23.89 8.59
C LEU A 27 -2.74 -23.04 9.45
N LEU A 28 -1.59 -23.59 9.86
CA LEU A 28 -0.59 -22.88 10.64
C LEU A 28 0.04 -21.72 9.84
N ALA A 29 0.36 -21.96 8.57
CA ALA A 29 0.88 -20.94 7.67
C ALA A 29 -0.11 -19.77 7.51
N ARG A 30 -1.39 -20.06 7.31
CA ARG A 30 -2.45 -19.02 7.25
C ARG A 30 -2.57 -18.25 8.55
N ARG A 31 -2.58 -18.94 9.71
CA ARG A 31 -2.65 -18.28 11.01
C ARG A 31 -1.49 -17.32 11.23
N ARG A 32 -0.26 -17.72 10.86
CA ARG A 32 0.92 -16.86 10.93
C ARG A 32 0.80 -15.66 9.99
N ALA A 33 0.45 -15.87 8.72
CA ALA A 33 0.30 -14.80 7.74
C ALA A 33 -0.80 -13.79 8.11
N ARG A 34 -1.84 -14.19 8.85
CA ARG A 34 -2.86 -13.26 9.36
C ARG A 34 -2.42 -12.45 10.58
N ALA A 35 -1.39 -12.89 11.31
CA ALA A 35 -1.06 -12.33 12.62
C ALA A 35 -0.47 -10.91 12.53
N THR A 36 0.38 -10.66 11.53
CA THR A 36 1.04 -9.36 11.33
C THR A 36 1.18 -9.08 9.84
N ILE A 37 1.35 -7.80 9.48
CA ILE A 37 1.60 -7.42 8.09
C ILE A 37 2.92 -7.98 7.56
N LEU A 38 3.93 -8.18 8.42
CA LEU A 38 5.22 -8.72 8.01
C LEU A 38 5.10 -10.19 7.63
N ALA A 39 4.43 -10.98 8.46
CA ALA A 39 4.17 -12.39 8.15
C ALA A 39 3.28 -12.54 6.91
N TYR A 40 2.36 -11.59 6.68
CA TYR A 40 1.61 -11.50 5.43
C TYR A 40 2.52 -11.22 4.24
N ALA A 41 3.35 -10.17 4.31
CA ALA A 41 4.22 -9.74 3.21
C ALA A 41 5.24 -10.82 2.82
N ASP A 42 5.74 -11.60 3.78
CA ASP A 42 6.60 -12.77 3.53
C ASP A 42 5.82 -13.96 2.90
N ALA A 43 4.48 -13.96 2.99
CA ALA A 43 3.62 -15.04 2.53
C ALA A 43 2.92 -14.75 1.19
N ILE A 44 2.89 -13.51 0.68
CA ILE A 44 2.27 -13.20 -0.61
C ILE A 44 3.30 -12.89 -1.68
N GLU A 45 2.92 -13.08 -2.95
CA GLU A 45 3.79 -12.68 -4.06
C GLU A 45 3.62 -11.18 -4.29
N VAL A 46 4.65 -10.39 -3.99
CA VAL A 46 4.60 -8.94 -4.17
C VAL A 46 4.85 -8.60 -5.64
N PRO A 47 3.96 -7.84 -6.33
CA PRO A 47 4.13 -7.52 -7.74
C PRO A 47 5.28 -6.52 -7.95
N GLY A 48 6.26 -6.93 -8.73
CA GLY A 48 7.47 -6.20 -9.11
C GLY A 48 7.35 -5.49 -10.45
N ARG A 49 8.12 -5.92 -11.46
CA ARG A 49 8.14 -5.32 -12.79
C ARG A 49 6.92 -5.78 -13.60
N PRO A 50 6.26 -4.90 -14.38
CA PRO A 50 5.29 -5.32 -15.40
C PRO A 50 5.91 -6.31 -16.40
N VAL A 51 5.15 -7.30 -16.84
CA VAL A 51 5.59 -8.32 -17.80
C VAL A 51 4.49 -8.69 -18.81
N GLY A 52 4.87 -9.45 -19.84
CA GLY A 52 3.98 -9.86 -20.94
C GLY A 52 4.09 -8.91 -22.14
N ASP A 53 3.31 -9.22 -23.17
CA ASP A 53 3.32 -8.45 -24.43
C ASP A 53 2.88 -6.98 -24.22
N ASP A 54 2.09 -6.73 -23.17
CA ASP A 54 1.58 -5.42 -22.79
C ASP A 54 2.36 -4.79 -21.61
N ALA A 55 3.61 -5.18 -21.36
CA ALA A 55 4.38 -4.71 -20.19
C ALA A 55 4.54 -3.18 -20.14
N ASP A 56 4.64 -2.54 -21.32
CA ASP A 56 4.78 -1.09 -21.47
C ASP A 56 3.43 -0.37 -21.52
N ALA A 57 2.31 -1.12 -21.52
CA ALA A 57 0.98 -0.56 -21.59
C ALA A 57 0.51 -0.02 -20.22
N ASP A 58 -0.26 1.07 -20.28
CA ASP A 58 -0.85 1.70 -19.10
C ASP A 58 -1.91 0.83 -18.39
N ASP A 59 -2.29 -0.31 -18.97
CA ASP A 59 -3.28 -1.25 -18.43
C ASP A 59 -2.71 -2.63 -18.09
N CYS A 60 -1.39 -2.85 -18.17
CA CYS A 60 -0.72 -4.10 -17.81
C CYS A 60 -1.23 -4.72 -16.49
N GLU A 61 -1.71 -5.96 -16.53
CA GLU A 61 -2.21 -6.68 -15.34
C GLU A 61 -1.25 -7.79 -14.86
N GLN A 62 -0.14 -8.03 -15.56
CA GLN A 62 0.81 -9.09 -15.25
C GLN A 62 2.11 -8.51 -14.69
N PHE A 63 2.58 -9.08 -13.58
CA PHE A 63 3.77 -8.61 -12.89
C PHE A 63 4.63 -9.80 -12.48
N GLU A 64 5.95 -9.68 -12.64
CA GLU A 64 6.90 -10.58 -12.00
C GLU A 64 6.84 -10.41 -10.48
N ALA A 65 6.92 -11.51 -9.73
CA ALA A 65 7.03 -11.44 -8.28
C ALA A 65 8.41 -10.88 -7.88
N LEU A 66 8.44 -10.02 -6.86
CA LEU A 66 9.70 -9.61 -6.23
C LEU A 66 10.41 -10.84 -5.66
N SER A 67 11.65 -11.03 -6.08
CA SER A 67 12.51 -12.15 -5.65
C SER A 67 13.40 -11.80 -4.45
N ALA A 68 13.65 -10.51 -4.21
CA ALA A 68 14.49 -10.05 -3.11
C ALA A 68 13.73 -10.06 -1.77
N PRO A 69 14.38 -10.44 -0.66
CA PRO A 69 13.77 -10.36 0.66
C PRO A 69 13.48 -8.92 1.08
N LEU A 70 12.57 -8.76 2.05
CA LEU A 70 12.26 -7.44 2.62
C LEU A 70 13.50 -6.84 3.31
N ALA A 71 13.99 -5.72 2.77
CA ALA A 71 14.97 -4.87 3.43
C ALA A 71 14.42 -4.27 4.75
N ALA A 72 15.33 -3.78 5.60
CA ALA A 72 15.00 -3.28 6.93
C ALA A 72 13.97 -2.13 6.90
N HIS A 73 14.13 -1.17 5.98
CA HIS A 73 13.19 -0.06 5.83
C HIS A 73 11.82 -0.51 5.30
N HIS A 74 11.75 -1.52 4.44
CA HIS A 74 10.47 -2.08 3.98
C HIS A 74 9.67 -2.64 5.17
N ARG A 75 10.34 -3.38 6.05
CA ARG A 75 9.73 -3.92 7.27
C ARG A 75 9.23 -2.80 8.18
N LEU A 76 10.04 -1.77 8.38
CA LEU A 76 9.70 -0.62 9.21
C LEU A 76 8.48 0.13 8.64
N ILE A 77 8.45 0.38 7.33
CA ILE A 77 7.29 1.01 6.64
C ILE A 77 6.01 0.20 6.91
N LEU A 78 6.05 -1.11 6.67
CA LEU A 78 4.91 -2.00 6.89
C LEU A 78 4.43 -1.96 8.35
N GLN A 79 5.35 -2.01 9.31
CA GLN A 79 5.00 -1.91 10.73
C GLN A 79 4.36 -0.57 11.10
N ARG A 80 4.85 0.55 10.56
CA ARG A 80 4.29 1.88 10.85
C ARG A 80 2.89 2.02 10.25
N VAL A 81 2.65 1.57 9.02
CA VAL A 81 1.28 1.59 8.46
C VAL A 81 0.34 0.63 9.20
N GLU A 82 0.85 -0.52 9.68
CA GLU A 82 0.08 -1.43 10.54
C GLU A 82 -0.34 -0.77 11.86
N ALA A 83 0.58 -0.04 12.51
CA ALA A 83 0.29 0.67 13.76
C ALA A 83 -0.69 1.84 13.55
N THR A 84 -0.52 2.58 12.45
CA THR A 84 -1.36 3.74 12.12
C THR A 84 -2.82 3.36 11.91
N ASN A 85 -3.10 2.28 11.16
CA ASN A 85 -4.49 1.88 10.93
C ASN A 85 -5.20 1.35 12.19
N ARG A 86 -4.45 0.90 13.19
CA ARG A 86 -4.98 0.45 14.49
C ARG A 86 -5.19 1.59 15.48
N THR A 87 -4.64 2.78 15.18
CA THR A 87 -4.75 3.96 16.03
C THR A 87 -5.96 4.78 15.59
N PRO A 88 -6.96 5.02 16.45
CA PRO A 88 -8.03 5.95 16.13
C PRO A 88 -7.46 7.31 15.75
N HIS A 89 -7.90 7.86 14.61
CA HIS A 89 -7.35 9.10 14.06
C HIS A 89 -5.84 9.05 13.78
N GLY A 90 -5.29 7.87 13.48
CA GLY A 90 -3.87 7.70 13.16
C GLY A 90 -3.39 8.62 12.05
N ARG A 91 -2.18 9.16 12.21
CA ARG A 91 -1.53 10.08 11.28
C ARG A 91 -0.08 9.64 11.08
N LEU A 92 0.30 9.36 9.85
CA LEU A 92 1.64 8.92 9.50
C LEU A 92 2.14 9.64 8.26
N MET A 93 3.37 10.12 8.33
CA MET A 93 4.15 10.56 7.18
C MET A 93 5.32 9.60 6.97
N ILE A 94 5.56 9.19 5.73
CA ILE A 94 6.69 8.36 5.33
C ILE A 94 7.48 9.11 4.27
N PHE A 95 8.70 9.51 4.61
CA PHE A 95 9.63 10.14 3.69
C PHE A 95 10.79 9.20 3.40
N THR A 96 10.95 8.84 2.14
CA THR A 96 12.06 8.00 1.69
C THR A 96 12.53 8.50 0.32
N PRO A 97 13.79 8.26 -0.09
CA PRO A 97 14.23 8.57 -1.44
C PRO A 97 13.46 7.80 -2.52
N PRO A 98 13.52 8.26 -3.79
CA PRO A 98 12.98 7.52 -4.93
C PRO A 98 13.61 6.12 -5.02
N GLY A 99 12.83 5.14 -5.46
CA GLY A 99 13.31 3.76 -5.62
C GLY A 99 13.41 2.94 -4.33
N ALA A 100 13.17 3.50 -3.14
CA ALA A 100 13.26 2.77 -1.87
C ALA A 100 12.08 1.83 -1.55
N GLY A 101 11.25 1.49 -2.54
CA GLY A 101 10.13 0.55 -2.36
C GLY A 101 8.92 1.09 -1.57
N LYS A 102 8.89 2.38 -1.21
CA LYS A 102 7.83 2.98 -0.36
C LYS A 102 6.41 2.69 -0.85
N SER A 103 6.13 2.93 -2.13
CA SER A 103 4.82 2.73 -2.74
C SER A 103 4.45 1.24 -2.84
N THR A 104 5.44 0.37 -3.11
CA THR A 104 5.20 -1.08 -3.13
C THR A 104 4.65 -1.56 -1.80
N PHE A 105 5.25 -1.14 -0.68
CA PHE A 105 4.85 -1.65 0.62
C PHE A 105 3.69 -0.91 1.25
N ALA A 106 3.70 0.42 1.22
CA ALA A 106 2.66 1.22 1.86
C ALA A 106 1.40 1.39 0.99
N SER A 107 1.52 1.38 -0.34
CA SER A 107 0.42 1.69 -1.26
C SER A 107 -0.10 0.50 -2.07
N VAL A 108 0.55 -0.66 -1.99
CA VAL A 108 0.14 -1.90 -2.69
C VAL A 108 -0.01 -3.07 -1.73
N VAL A 109 1.06 -3.45 -1.03
CA VAL A 109 1.02 -4.59 -0.08
C VAL A 109 0.08 -4.28 1.09
N PHE A 110 0.23 -3.12 1.73
CA PHE A 110 -0.59 -2.76 2.87
C PHE A 110 -2.10 -2.67 2.55
N PRO A 111 -2.56 -2.00 1.48
CA PRO A 111 -3.98 -2.00 1.12
C PRO A 111 -4.56 -3.40 0.91
N SER A 112 -3.82 -4.29 0.23
CA SER A 112 -4.28 -5.68 0.03
C SER A 112 -4.41 -6.45 1.35
N TRP A 113 -3.53 -6.21 2.33
CA TRP A 113 -3.68 -6.76 3.68
C TRP A 113 -4.87 -6.15 4.42
N TYR A 114 -4.98 -4.82 4.41
CA TYR A 114 -5.98 -4.07 5.14
C TYR A 114 -7.40 -4.46 4.72
N LEU A 115 -7.66 -4.57 3.42
CA LEU A 115 -8.99 -4.90 2.88
C LEU A 115 -9.41 -6.36 3.13
N GLY A 116 -8.45 -7.29 3.17
CA GLY A 116 -8.69 -8.71 3.45
C GLY A 116 -8.81 -9.01 4.95
N ALA A 117 -8.10 -8.27 5.80
CA ALA A 117 -7.98 -8.56 7.22
C ALA A 117 -9.25 -8.29 8.05
N ALA A 118 -10.17 -7.47 7.57
CA ALA A 118 -11.50 -7.30 8.18
C ALA A 118 -12.52 -6.88 7.11
N PRO A 119 -13.82 -7.21 7.31
CA PRO A 119 -14.89 -6.81 6.41
C PRO A 119 -15.18 -5.31 6.46
N ASP A 120 -15.96 -4.83 5.50
CA ASP A 120 -16.54 -3.48 5.43
C ASP A 120 -15.53 -2.32 5.51
N ARG A 121 -14.27 -2.58 5.16
CA ARG A 121 -13.21 -1.57 5.16
C ARG A 121 -13.20 -0.81 3.86
N ARG A 122 -13.07 0.51 3.95
CA ARG A 122 -13.04 1.41 2.79
C ARG A 122 -11.73 2.16 2.77
N LEU A 123 -11.00 2.07 1.66
CA LEU A 123 -9.70 2.71 1.51
C LEU A 123 -9.69 3.60 0.26
N ILE A 124 -9.25 4.84 0.42
CA ILE A 124 -8.96 5.74 -0.69
C ILE A 124 -7.44 5.87 -0.81
N LEU A 125 -6.94 5.72 -2.03
CA LEU A 125 -5.58 6.05 -2.41
C LEU A 125 -5.59 7.24 -3.38
N ALA A 126 -4.83 8.28 -3.03
CA ALA A 126 -4.61 9.44 -3.88
C ALA A 126 -3.13 9.50 -4.29
N SER A 127 -2.86 9.92 -5.52
CA SER A 127 -1.49 10.23 -5.98
C SER A 127 -1.49 11.48 -6.86
N TYR A 128 -0.35 12.01 -7.28
CA TYR A 128 -0.31 13.23 -8.12
C TYR A 128 -1.16 13.14 -9.41
N GLY A 129 -1.47 11.94 -9.91
CA GLY A 129 -2.27 11.79 -11.14
C GLY A 129 -2.92 10.41 -11.29
N ASP A 130 -4.01 10.36 -12.06
CA ASP A 130 -4.87 9.18 -12.20
C ASP A 130 -4.15 7.94 -12.74
N ALA A 131 -3.19 8.11 -13.65
CA ALA A 131 -2.43 7.00 -14.21
C ALA A 131 -1.60 6.27 -13.15
N LEU A 132 -0.95 7.02 -12.24
CA LEU A 132 -0.17 6.44 -11.15
C LEU A 132 -1.09 5.75 -10.14
N ALA A 133 -2.19 6.39 -9.77
CA ALA A 133 -3.19 5.84 -8.86
C ALA A 133 -3.77 4.53 -9.40
N SER A 134 -4.17 4.52 -10.68
CA SER A 134 -4.71 3.34 -11.36
C SER A 134 -3.70 2.19 -11.42
N ARG A 135 -2.41 2.50 -11.60
CA ARG A 135 -1.34 1.49 -11.56
C ARG A 135 -1.19 0.86 -10.18
N MET A 136 -1.32 1.63 -9.10
CA MET A 136 -1.31 1.09 -7.73
C MET A 136 -2.56 0.23 -7.47
N GLY A 137 -3.72 0.65 -7.98
CA GLY A 137 -4.95 -0.14 -7.95
C GLY A 137 -4.79 -1.50 -8.64
N ARG A 138 -4.23 -1.54 -9.87
CA ARG A 138 -3.94 -2.79 -10.59
C ARG A 138 -3.01 -3.71 -9.81
N ARG A 139 -1.92 -3.18 -9.24
CA ARG A 139 -0.98 -3.96 -8.43
C ARG A 139 -1.61 -4.49 -7.15
N THR A 140 -2.45 -3.70 -6.48
CA THR A 140 -3.19 -4.16 -5.29
C THR A 140 -4.15 -5.28 -5.67
N ARG A 141 -4.88 -5.09 -6.77
CA ARG A 141 -5.83 -6.06 -7.32
C ARG A 141 -5.17 -7.35 -7.79
N SER A 142 -3.94 -7.29 -8.32
CA SER A 142 -3.19 -8.49 -8.70
C SER A 142 -2.84 -9.35 -7.48
N ILE A 143 -2.53 -8.73 -6.32
CA ILE A 143 -2.38 -9.47 -5.05
C ILE A 143 -3.71 -10.12 -4.63
N VAL A 144 -4.81 -9.37 -4.67
CA VAL A 144 -6.15 -9.86 -4.29
C VAL A 144 -6.59 -11.06 -5.15
N ARG A 145 -6.19 -11.09 -6.43
CA ARG A 145 -6.48 -12.20 -7.36
C ARG A 145 -5.66 -13.47 -7.08
N GLN A 146 -4.62 -13.41 -6.25
CA GLN A 146 -3.81 -14.58 -5.97
C GLN A 146 -4.64 -15.63 -5.22
N PRO A 147 -4.60 -16.91 -5.63
CA PRO A 147 -5.28 -17.99 -4.92
C PRO A 147 -4.84 -18.08 -3.45
N ARG A 148 -3.57 -17.75 -3.16
CA ARG A 148 -3.04 -17.71 -1.79
C ARG A 148 -3.69 -16.61 -0.96
N TRP A 149 -3.89 -15.43 -1.52
CA TRP A 149 -4.57 -14.31 -0.86
C TRP A 149 -6.04 -14.65 -0.58
N GLN A 150 -6.76 -15.17 -1.57
CA GLN A 150 -8.16 -15.57 -1.43
C GLN A 150 -8.35 -16.65 -0.36
N ARG A 151 -7.49 -17.68 -0.35
CA ARG A 151 -7.48 -18.70 0.70
C ARG A 151 -7.10 -18.14 2.07
N LEU A 152 -6.22 -17.12 2.09
CA LEU A 152 -5.80 -16.47 3.32
C LEU A 152 -6.94 -15.66 3.93
N TRP A 153 -7.80 -15.00 3.16
CA TRP A 153 -8.83 -14.12 3.73
C TRP A 153 -10.26 -14.63 3.56
N ASN A 154 -10.46 -15.70 2.79
CA ASN A 154 -11.77 -16.21 2.40
C ASN A 154 -12.67 -15.11 1.80
N THR A 155 -12.09 -14.30 0.93
CA THR A 155 -12.74 -13.20 0.22
C THR A 155 -12.09 -13.07 -1.15
N GLU A 156 -12.82 -12.46 -2.08
CA GLU A 156 -12.38 -12.26 -3.46
C GLU A 156 -13.01 -10.97 -4.02
N LEU A 157 -12.65 -10.61 -5.26
CA LEU A 157 -13.30 -9.51 -5.97
C LEU A 157 -14.77 -9.86 -6.24
N THR A 158 -15.66 -8.88 -6.15
CA THR A 158 -17.05 -9.06 -6.60
C THR A 158 -17.12 -9.20 -8.12
N ALA A 159 -18.18 -9.85 -8.62
CA ALA A 159 -18.35 -10.09 -10.06
C ALA A 159 -18.39 -8.79 -10.89
N ASP A 160 -18.98 -7.72 -10.33
CA ASP A 160 -19.14 -6.42 -11.01
C ASP A 160 -17.88 -5.55 -10.95
N SER A 161 -16.81 -6.03 -10.30
CA SER A 161 -15.60 -5.26 -10.05
C SER A 161 -14.60 -5.31 -11.22
N HIS A 162 -14.90 -4.54 -12.27
CA HIS A 162 -14.06 -4.47 -13.48
C HIS A 162 -13.03 -3.34 -13.48
N ALA A 163 -13.27 -2.25 -12.74
CA ALA A 163 -12.39 -1.09 -12.77
C ALA A 163 -11.08 -1.33 -11.99
N ALA A 164 -9.96 -1.05 -12.65
CA ALA A 164 -8.63 -1.12 -12.05
C ALA A 164 -8.43 -0.16 -10.86
N HIS A 165 -9.06 1.02 -10.96
CA HIS A 165 -8.95 2.10 -9.99
C HIS A 165 -10.05 2.04 -8.92
N ALA A 166 -11.07 1.20 -9.06
CA ALA A 166 -12.15 1.08 -8.09
C ALA A 166 -12.67 -0.36 -8.04
N PHE A 167 -12.54 -1.01 -6.88
CA PHE A 167 -13.00 -2.40 -6.73
C PHE A 167 -13.62 -2.67 -5.38
N ALA A 168 -14.50 -3.67 -5.34
CA ALA A 168 -15.15 -4.17 -4.14
C ALA A 168 -14.82 -5.65 -3.92
N LEU A 169 -14.87 -6.07 -2.66
CA LEU A 169 -14.62 -7.43 -2.22
C LEU A 169 -15.88 -8.07 -1.66
N THR A 170 -15.95 -9.41 -1.70
CA THR A 170 -17.09 -10.18 -1.18
C THR A 170 -17.27 -10.07 0.33
N ASN A 171 -16.28 -9.57 1.07
CA ASN A 171 -16.39 -9.22 2.49
C ASN A 171 -16.89 -7.78 2.76
N GLY A 172 -17.38 -7.06 1.74
CA GLY A 172 -17.90 -5.70 1.87
C GLY A 172 -16.84 -4.60 1.84
N SER A 173 -15.55 -4.95 1.76
CA SER A 173 -14.47 -3.96 1.67
C SER A 173 -14.38 -3.34 0.27
N GLU A 174 -14.01 -2.07 0.21
CA GLU A 174 -13.95 -1.26 -1.02
C GLU A 174 -12.60 -0.52 -1.11
N TYR A 175 -12.09 -0.43 -2.34
CA TYR A 175 -10.89 0.31 -2.68
C TYR A 175 -11.21 1.31 -3.79
N LEU A 176 -10.71 2.53 -3.64
CA LEU A 176 -10.75 3.57 -4.66
C LEU A 176 -9.37 4.23 -4.78
N ALA A 177 -8.83 4.30 -5.99
CA ALA A 177 -7.62 5.00 -6.35
C ALA A 177 -7.94 6.12 -7.33
N SER A 178 -7.39 7.31 -7.10
CA SER A 178 -7.59 8.46 -7.99
C SER A 178 -6.41 9.43 -7.95
N GLY A 179 -6.27 10.24 -8.98
CA GLY A 179 -5.44 11.44 -8.95
C GLY A 179 -6.01 12.42 -7.92
N MET A 180 -5.14 13.00 -7.13
CA MET A 180 -5.56 13.80 -5.97
C MET A 180 -6.34 15.06 -6.34
N LEU A 181 -6.17 15.57 -7.58
CA LEU A 181 -6.89 16.74 -8.10
C LEU A 181 -8.13 16.36 -8.93
N ALA A 182 -8.39 15.08 -9.15
CA ALA A 182 -9.53 14.63 -9.96
C ALA A 182 -10.87 14.68 -9.19
N GLY A 183 -10.82 14.87 -7.87
CA GLY A 183 -11.99 14.95 -7.00
C GLY A 183 -12.53 13.56 -6.62
N VAL A 184 -12.69 13.29 -5.32
CA VAL A 184 -13.17 12.00 -4.82
C VAL A 184 -14.62 12.09 -4.30
N THR A 185 -15.52 12.60 -5.14
CA THR A 185 -16.89 12.96 -4.71
C THR A 185 -17.75 11.75 -4.35
N GLY A 186 -18.42 11.81 -3.19
CA GLY A 186 -19.40 10.83 -2.75
C GLY A 186 -18.82 9.59 -2.06
N ALA A 187 -17.50 9.39 -2.12
CA ALA A 187 -16.85 8.28 -1.42
C ALA A 187 -16.60 8.60 0.07
N ARG A 188 -16.54 7.56 0.89
CA ARG A 188 -16.13 7.63 2.30
C ARG A 188 -15.12 6.54 2.60
N CYS A 189 -14.13 6.85 3.42
CA CYS A 189 -13.08 5.90 3.75
C CYS A 189 -12.78 5.83 5.25
N HIS A 190 -12.34 4.65 5.68
CA HIS A 190 -11.72 4.43 6.97
C HIS A 190 -10.22 4.73 6.94
N GLY A 191 -9.61 4.62 5.76
CA GLY A 191 -8.19 4.87 5.53
C GLY A 191 -7.95 5.69 4.27
N LEU A 192 -7.09 6.70 4.40
CA LEU A 192 -6.64 7.55 3.30
C LEU A 192 -5.13 7.40 3.14
N ILE A 193 -4.68 7.00 1.96
CA ILE A 193 -3.27 6.97 1.57
C ILE A 193 -3.05 8.05 0.51
N ILE A 194 -2.05 8.90 0.70
CA ILE A 194 -1.62 9.90 -0.27
C ILE A 194 -0.17 9.57 -0.65
N ASP A 195 0.06 9.06 -1.86
CA ASP A 195 1.37 8.61 -2.33
C ASP A 195 1.91 9.53 -3.43
N ASP A 196 3.04 10.17 -3.14
CA ASP A 196 3.70 11.16 -4.00
C ASP A 196 2.69 12.21 -4.54
N PRO A 197 2.24 13.18 -3.71
CA PRO A 197 1.23 14.18 -4.11
C PRO A 197 1.71 15.13 -5.21
N VAL A 198 3.01 15.16 -5.50
CA VAL A 198 3.62 15.92 -6.60
C VAL A 198 4.52 14.99 -7.42
N ARG A 199 4.55 15.19 -8.74
CA ARG A 199 5.29 14.31 -9.67
C ARG A 199 6.81 14.42 -9.53
N GLY A 200 7.31 15.58 -9.14
CA GLY A 200 8.74 15.87 -9.07
C GLY A 200 9.02 17.36 -8.89
N ARG A 201 10.29 17.73 -9.04
CA ARG A 201 10.81 19.07 -8.72
C ARG A 201 10.05 20.21 -9.40
N GLU A 202 9.77 20.12 -10.71
CA GLU A 202 9.06 21.19 -11.43
C GLU A 202 7.70 21.53 -10.81
N GLN A 203 6.90 20.51 -10.49
CA GLN A 203 5.61 20.71 -9.81
C GLN A 203 5.80 21.20 -8.37
N ALA A 204 6.82 20.68 -7.67
CA ALA A 204 7.10 21.06 -6.30
C ALA A 204 7.56 22.51 -6.17
N ASP A 205 8.24 23.07 -7.18
CA ASP A 205 8.71 24.46 -7.19
C ASP A 205 7.58 25.44 -7.56
N SER A 206 6.48 24.97 -8.16
CA SER A 206 5.32 25.78 -8.49
C SER A 206 4.40 25.99 -7.28
N GLU A 207 4.38 27.22 -6.76
CA GLU A 207 3.48 27.63 -5.66
C GLU A 207 2.01 27.33 -5.96
N VAL A 208 1.55 27.64 -7.18
CA VAL A 208 0.18 27.35 -7.64
C VAL A 208 -0.15 25.86 -7.57
N VAL A 209 0.81 24.98 -7.87
CA VAL A 209 0.60 23.52 -7.75
C VAL A 209 0.59 23.11 -6.28
N ARG A 210 1.49 23.64 -5.45
CA ARG A 210 1.51 23.36 -4.00
C ARG A 210 0.21 23.77 -3.32
N ASP A 211 -0.34 24.93 -3.67
CA ASP A 211 -1.63 25.42 -3.17
C ASP A 211 -2.76 24.50 -3.56
N LYS A 212 -2.90 24.16 -4.85
CA LYS A 212 -3.93 23.21 -5.31
C LYS A 212 -3.81 21.85 -4.62
N VAL A 213 -2.58 21.38 -4.40
CA VAL A 213 -2.32 20.12 -3.72
C VAL A 213 -2.76 20.16 -2.27
N PHE A 214 -2.47 21.26 -1.58
CA PHE A 214 -2.87 21.48 -0.20
C PHE A 214 -4.39 21.64 -0.06
N ASP A 215 -5.02 22.43 -0.93
CA ASP A 215 -6.46 22.64 -0.96
C ASP A 215 -7.20 21.32 -1.24
N ALA A 216 -6.73 20.52 -2.20
CA ALA A 216 -7.31 19.20 -2.48
C ALA A 216 -7.18 18.24 -1.27
N TYR A 217 -6.10 18.35 -0.51
CA TYR A 217 -5.94 17.58 0.72
C TYR A 217 -6.94 18.02 1.81
N GLU A 218 -7.02 19.32 2.09
CA GLU A 218 -7.86 19.87 3.16
C GLU A 218 -9.36 19.80 2.83
N ASP A 219 -9.75 20.25 1.64
CA ASP A 219 -11.14 20.51 1.29
C ASP A 219 -11.83 19.34 0.57
N ASP A 220 -11.07 18.38 0.02
CA ASP A 220 -11.63 17.18 -0.60
C ASP A 220 -11.25 15.90 0.15
N LEU A 221 -9.98 15.50 0.11
CA LEU A 221 -9.57 14.17 0.58
C LEU A 221 -9.85 13.98 2.08
N LYS A 222 -9.53 14.99 2.92
CA LYS A 222 -9.78 14.93 4.37
C LYS A 222 -11.26 14.78 4.70
N THR A 223 -12.14 15.38 3.90
CA THR A 223 -13.59 15.33 4.12
C THR A 223 -14.19 13.93 3.89
N ARG A 224 -13.45 13.04 3.20
CA ARG A 224 -13.88 11.66 2.94
C ARG A 224 -13.69 10.73 4.12
N LEU A 225 -12.87 11.11 5.10
CA LEU A 225 -12.61 10.28 6.27
C LEU A 225 -13.88 10.09 7.11
N MET A 226 -14.09 8.85 7.53
CA MET A 226 -15.08 8.47 8.53
C MET A 226 -14.54 8.73 9.94
N PRO A 227 -15.40 8.83 10.97
CA PRO A 227 -14.96 8.95 12.35
C PRO A 227 -13.94 7.85 12.72
N GLY A 228 -12.85 8.24 13.39
CA GLY A 228 -11.74 7.35 13.74
C GLY A 228 -10.78 7.02 12.58
N GLY A 229 -11.04 7.51 11.36
CA GLY A 229 -10.24 7.21 10.18
C GLY A 229 -8.80 7.72 10.24
N TRP A 230 -7.92 7.02 9.54
CA TRP A 230 -6.47 7.25 9.56
C TRP A 230 -5.95 7.79 8.23
N ILE A 231 -4.83 8.53 8.28
CA ILE A 231 -4.16 9.11 7.13
C ILE A 231 -2.70 8.65 7.09
N VAL A 232 -2.25 8.22 5.91
CA VAL A 232 -0.85 7.96 5.60
C VAL A 232 -0.44 8.83 4.41
N ILE A 233 0.54 9.71 4.59
CA ILE A 233 1.17 10.47 3.50
C ILE A 233 2.53 9.84 3.23
N ILE A 234 2.81 9.46 2.00
CA ILE A 234 4.08 8.89 1.58
C ILE A 234 4.63 9.80 0.49
N SER A 235 5.88 10.25 0.61
CA SER A 235 6.47 11.08 -0.43
C SER A 235 7.99 11.00 -0.47
N THR A 236 8.54 11.31 -1.64
CA THR A 236 9.88 11.89 -1.70
C THR A 236 9.73 13.40 -1.47
N ARG A 237 10.44 13.95 -0.48
CA ARG A 237 10.40 15.41 -0.23
C ARG A 237 11.15 16.15 -1.34
N TRP A 238 10.47 17.11 -1.97
CA TRP A 238 11.04 17.91 -3.07
C TRP A 238 11.19 19.39 -2.70
N HIS A 239 10.34 19.87 -1.78
CA HIS A 239 10.26 21.28 -1.41
C HIS A 239 9.85 21.40 0.07
N GLU A 240 10.35 22.43 0.75
CA GLU A 240 10.09 22.64 2.19
C GLU A 240 8.62 22.99 2.46
N ASP A 241 7.96 23.63 1.49
CA ASP A 241 6.54 24.01 1.49
C ASP A 241 5.62 23.02 0.74
N ASP A 242 6.08 21.80 0.42
CA ASP A 242 5.17 20.78 -0.13
C ASP A 242 4.05 20.39 0.87
N LEU A 243 3.10 19.53 0.46
CA LEU A 243 1.97 19.11 1.31
C LEU A 243 2.40 18.73 2.73
N ALA A 244 3.44 17.89 2.84
CA ALA A 244 3.95 17.46 4.13
C ALA A 244 4.62 18.61 4.87
N GLY A 245 5.41 19.41 4.13
CA GLY A 245 5.99 20.67 4.57
C GLY A 245 4.99 21.52 5.34
N ARG A 246 3.85 21.84 4.74
CA ARG A 246 2.79 22.68 5.33
C ARG A 246 2.19 22.12 6.63
N ILE A 247 2.21 20.80 6.81
CA ILE A 247 1.69 20.14 8.01
C ILE A 247 2.77 20.04 9.10
N LEU A 248 4.01 19.73 8.73
CA LEU A 248 5.12 19.52 9.66
C LEU A 248 5.40 20.73 10.56
N PRO A 249 6.02 20.54 11.74
CA PRO A 249 6.46 21.64 12.59
C PRO A 249 7.37 22.61 11.83
N GLU A 250 7.34 23.87 12.24
CA GLU A 250 8.32 24.85 11.77
C GLU A 250 9.73 24.44 12.23
N GLY A 251 10.72 24.57 11.33
CA GLY A 251 12.10 24.15 11.62
C GLY A 251 12.28 22.62 11.70
N TRP A 252 11.38 21.83 11.13
CA TRP A 252 11.63 20.39 10.96
C TRP A 252 12.77 20.16 9.95
N HIS A 253 13.76 19.37 10.35
CA HIS A 253 15.01 19.13 9.62
C HIS A 253 15.29 17.63 9.41
N GLY A 254 14.24 16.84 9.20
CA GLY A 254 14.37 15.42 8.89
C GLY A 254 14.18 14.48 10.07
N GLU A 255 13.72 14.99 11.21
CA GLU A 255 13.54 14.18 12.41
C GLU A 255 12.41 13.17 12.26
N SER A 256 12.63 11.96 12.76
CA SER A 256 11.58 10.95 12.90
C SER A 256 10.96 10.96 14.30
N GLY A 257 9.74 10.45 14.43
CA GLY A 257 9.04 10.27 15.70
C GLY A 257 7.66 10.91 15.72
N ARG A 258 7.08 11.02 16.93
CA ARG A 258 5.77 11.63 17.15
C ARG A 258 5.91 13.14 17.31
N LEU A 259 5.41 13.90 16.34
CA LEU A 259 5.55 15.35 16.30
C LEU A 259 4.18 16.02 16.42
N ALA A 260 4.11 17.11 17.18
CA ALA A 260 2.95 17.99 17.18
C ALA A 260 3.03 18.93 15.97
N CYS A 261 2.10 18.80 15.03
CA CYS A 261 2.13 19.44 13.73
C CYS A 261 1.26 20.71 13.67
N ARG A 262 1.48 21.51 12.62
CA ARG A 262 0.80 22.81 12.42
C ARG A 262 -0.69 22.67 12.15
N ASP A 263 -1.14 21.51 11.69
CA ASP A 263 -2.55 21.17 11.51
C ASP A 263 -3.29 20.82 12.82
N GLY A 264 -2.61 20.93 13.96
CA GLY A 264 -3.14 20.63 15.29
C GLY A 264 -3.18 19.13 15.64
N ASN A 265 -2.70 18.25 14.74
CA ASN A 265 -2.63 16.81 14.99
C ASN A 265 -1.23 16.40 15.45
N THR A 266 -1.15 15.23 16.12
CA THR A 266 0.12 14.53 16.32
C THR A 266 0.34 13.57 15.16
N TRP A 267 1.44 13.72 14.44
CA TRP A 267 1.84 12.83 13.35
C TRP A 267 3.00 11.94 13.80
N GLU A 268 2.95 10.65 13.48
CA GLU A 268 4.15 9.82 13.40
C GLU A 268 4.87 10.18 12.11
N VAL A 269 6.13 10.59 12.19
CA VAL A 269 6.98 10.88 11.04
C VAL A 269 8.05 9.80 10.94
N LEU A 270 8.07 9.10 9.81
CA LEU A 270 9.11 8.16 9.42
C LEU A 270 9.95 8.80 8.31
N CYS A 271 11.04 9.46 8.68
CA CYS A 271 11.99 10.03 7.73
C CYS A 271 13.21 9.13 7.59
N LEU A 272 13.39 8.57 6.40
CA LEU A 272 14.49 7.68 6.04
C LEU A 272 15.29 8.32 4.91
N GLN A 273 16.26 9.15 5.27
CA GLN A 273 17.10 9.87 4.32
C GLN A 273 17.98 8.90 3.51
N ALA A 274 18.26 9.24 2.24
CA ALA A 274 19.10 8.42 1.37
C ALA A 274 20.48 8.17 1.98
N ARG A 275 21.10 9.25 2.46
CA ARG A 275 22.26 9.27 3.36
C ARG A 275 21.78 9.84 4.68
N CYS A 276 22.06 9.15 5.78
CA CYS A 276 21.64 9.60 7.11
C CYS A 276 22.34 10.94 7.47
N GLU A 277 21.56 11.94 7.89
CA GLU A 277 22.03 13.27 8.31
C GLU A 277 21.49 13.65 9.70
N THR A 278 20.74 12.76 10.35
CA THR A 278 20.11 12.97 11.66
C THR A 278 20.55 11.91 12.67
N ASP A 279 20.49 12.24 13.95
CA ASP A 279 20.66 11.30 15.07
C ASP A 279 19.35 10.57 15.44
N THR A 280 18.23 10.97 14.83
CA THR A 280 16.90 10.36 15.03
C THR A 280 16.55 9.28 14.01
N ASP A 281 17.55 8.75 13.30
CA ASP A 281 17.29 7.76 12.25
C ASP A 281 16.58 6.52 12.83
N PRO A 282 15.40 6.16 12.30
CA PRO A 282 14.55 5.15 12.92
C PRO A 282 15.05 3.71 12.65
N LEU A 283 16.09 3.53 11.83
CA LEU A 283 16.83 2.28 11.68
C LEU A 283 18.12 2.25 12.52
N GLY A 284 18.43 3.33 13.25
CA GLY A 284 19.65 3.44 14.06
C GLY A 284 20.91 3.67 13.23
N ARG A 285 20.78 4.17 12.00
CA ARG A 285 21.93 4.45 11.14
C ARG A 285 22.76 5.62 11.67
N ALA A 286 24.08 5.50 11.60
CA ALA A 286 24.97 6.60 11.91
C ALA A 286 24.92 7.67 10.80
N PRO A 287 25.14 8.97 11.12
CA PRO A 287 25.29 10.00 10.10
C PRO A 287 26.34 9.60 9.05
N GLY A 288 25.96 9.69 7.78
CA GLY A 288 26.74 9.27 6.64
C GLY A 288 26.38 7.91 6.04
N GLU A 289 25.67 7.04 6.76
CA GLU A 289 25.27 5.73 6.25
C GLU A 289 24.12 5.81 5.23
N TYR A 290 24.19 5.00 4.18
CA TYR A 290 23.17 4.95 3.13
C TYR A 290 22.01 4.01 3.48
N LEU A 291 20.80 4.34 2.99
CA LEU A 291 19.58 3.60 3.32
C LEU A 291 19.56 2.17 2.75
N TRP A 292 20.04 2.02 1.53
CA TRP A 292 19.93 0.76 0.79
C TRP A 292 21.14 0.52 -0.12
N PRO A 293 22.35 0.38 0.47
CA PRO A 293 23.59 0.24 -0.27
C PRO A 293 23.63 -1.02 -1.16
N GLU A 294 22.91 -2.08 -0.78
CA GLU A 294 22.84 -3.32 -1.56
C GLU A 294 22.09 -3.14 -2.90
N TRP A 295 21.21 -2.15 -2.99
CA TRP A 295 20.41 -1.87 -4.18
C TRP A 295 21.02 -0.79 -5.06
N PHE A 296 21.46 0.31 -4.46
CA PHE A 296 22.00 1.46 -5.20
C PHE A 296 23.53 1.39 -5.42
N GLY A 297 24.22 0.46 -4.77
CA GLY A 297 25.67 0.48 -4.62
C GLY A 297 26.12 1.59 -3.67
N ASN A 298 27.36 1.50 -3.18
CA ASN A 298 27.96 2.64 -2.49
C ASN A 298 28.28 3.71 -3.53
N PRO A 299 27.72 4.94 -3.45
CA PRO A 299 28.22 6.03 -4.26
C PRO A 299 29.70 6.27 -3.91
N PRO A 300 30.53 6.72 -4.87
CA PRO A 300 31.92 7.00 -4.59
C PRO A 300 32.03 7.98 -3.41
N VAL A 301 32.93 7.68 -2.48
CA VAL A 301 33.28 8.60 -1.39
C VAL A 301 33.77 9.90 -2.05
N GLN A 302 32.98 10.97 -1.94
CA GLN A 302 33.39 12.32 -2.34
C GLN A 302 34.38 12.89 -1.34
#